data_AF-A0A2V7GFB6-F1
#
_entry.id   AF-A0A2V7GFB6-F1
#
_cell.length_a   1.000
_cell.length_b   1.000
_cell.length_c   1.000
_cell.angle_alpha   90.00
_cell.angle_beta   90.00
_cell.angle_gamma   90.00
#
_symmetry.space_group_name_H-M   'P 1'
#
loop_
_entity.id
_entity.type
_entity.pdbx_description
1 polymer ?
#
loop_
_entity_poly.entity_id
_entity_poly.type
_entity_poly.pdbx_seq_one_letter_code
_entity_poly.pdbx_strand_id
1 'polypeptide(L)' 'AFAASMEALERLAAGGRIAVMCAEAVPWRCHRQLLADAFSVRDWSVRHILEGGCEEHRLPPFARPNGTRIVYPGSEP' A
#
# COMPACT_ATOMS: atom_id res chain seq x y z
N ALA A 1 14.82 -1.62 5.37
CA ALA A 1 13.98 -0.45 5.69
C ALA A 1 12.50 -0.72 5.44
N PHE A 2 12.05 -0.99 4.20
CA PHE A 2 10.62 -1.15 3.88
C PHE A 2 9.86 -2.17 4.74
N ALA A 3 10.41 -3.39 4.91
CA ALA A 3 9.76 -4.43 5.72
C ALA A 3 9.51 -4.00 7.17
N ALA A 4 10.48 -3.34 7.81
CA ALA A 4 10.33 -2.83 9.17
C ALA A 4 9.26 -1.74 9.28
N SER A 5 9.13 -0.87 8.26
CA SER A 5 8.06 0.12 8.20
C SER A 5 6.68 -0.53 8.04
N MET A 6 6.57 -1.58 7.23
CA MET A 6 5.33 -2.35 7.09
C MET A 6 4.91 -2.98 8.43
N GLU A 7 5.83 -3.68 9.11
CA GLU A 7 5.55 -4.27 10.41
C GLU A 7 5.12 -3.24 11.46
N ALA A 8 5.74 -2.05 11.45
CA ALA A 8 5.34 -0.97 12.35
C ALA A 8 3.92 -0.46 12.07
N LEU A 9 3.57 -0.28 10.79
CA LEU A 9 2.24 0.15 10.39
C LEU A 9 1.17 -0.93 10.65
N GLU A 10 1.49 -2.21 10.45
CA GLU A 10 0.60 -3.34 10.77
C GLU A 10 0.31 -3.42 12.27
N ARG A 11 1.31 -3.20 13.13
CA ARG A 11 1.08 -3.12 14.59
C ARG A 11 0.15 -1.96 14.96
N LEU A 12 0.25 -0.82 14.29
CA LEU A 12 -0.66 0.30 14.51
C LEU A 12 -2.07 -0.03 14.00
N ALA A 13 -2.18 -0.62 12.81
CA ALA A 13 -3.45 -1.02 12.20
C ALA A 13 -4.17 -2.12 12.99
N ALA A 14 -3.44 -3.00 13.69
CA ALA A 14 -4.01 -4.00 14.59
C ALA A 14 -4.71 -3.38 15.81
N GLY A 15 -4.29 -2.17 16.23
CA GLY A 15 -4.94 -1.42 17.31
C GLY A 15 -6.19 -0.64 16.88
N GLY A 16 -6.41 -0.47 15.58
CA GLY A 16 -7.54 0.27 15.05
C GLY A 16 -7.31 0.79 13.63
N ARG A 17 -8.35 1.39 13.04
CA ARG A 17 -8.26 1.97 11.69
C ARG A 17 -7.28 3.15 11.69
N ILE A 18 -6.27 3.09 10.83
CA ILE A 18 -5.29 4.16 10.63
C ILE A 18 -5.45 4.81 9.26
N ALA A 19 -4.98 6.05 9.13
CA ALA A 19 -4.81 6.75 7.87
C ALA A 19 -3.31 7.01 7.64
N VAL A 20 -2.79 6.59 6.49
CA VAL A 20 -1.40 6.83 6.09
C VAL A 20 -1.40 7.88 4.99
N MET A 21 -0.74 9.02 5.23
CA MET A 21 -0.65 10.12 4.29
C MET A 21 0.79 10.26 3.78
N CYS A 22 0.94 10.55 2.49
CA CYS A 22 2.23 10.88 1.91
C CYS A 22 2.39 12.40 1.86
N ALA A 23 3.59 12.90 2.18
CA ALA A 23 3.91 14.33 2.11
C ALA A 23 4.18 14.82 0.67
N GLU A 24 4.26 13.91 -0.30
CA GLU A 24 4.46 14.25 -1.71
C GLU A 24 3.23 14.97 -2.27
N ALA A 25 3.44 16.14 -2.86
CA ALA A 25 2.36 16.95 -3.44
C ALA A 25 1.80 16.32 -4.71
N VAL A 26 2.61 15.50 -5.40
CA VAL A 26 2.29 14.93 -6.71
C VAL A 26 1.93 13.45 -6.59
N PRO A 27 0.66 13.06 -6.81
CA PRO A 27 0.16 11.70 -6.59
C PRO A 27 0.90 10.57 -7.33
N TRP A 28 1.41 10.83 -8.54
CA TRP A 28 2.13 9.83 -9.34
C TRP A 28 3.62 9.73 -9.03
N ARG A 29 4.14 10.61 -8.16
CA ARG A 29 5.54 10.57 -7.70
C ARG A 29 5.68 9.95 -6.31
N CYS A 30 4.57 9.60 -5.68
CA CYS A 30 4.59 9.07 -4.33
C CYS A 30 4.62 7.53 -4.33
N HIS A 31 5.18 6.97 -3.27
CA HIS A 31 5.24 5.52 -3.06
C HIS A 31 3.98 4.94 -2.40
N ARG A 32 2.89 5.72 -2.30
CA ARG A 32 1.66 5.30 -1.59
C ARG A 32 1.03 4.06 -2.23
N GLN A 33 1.18 3.92 -3.54
CA GLN A 33 0.71 2.74 -4.27
C GLN A 33 1.45 1.49 -3.81
N LEU A 34 2.77 1.54 -3.67
CA LEU A 34 3.59 0.40 -3.19
C LEU A 34 3.19 -0.04 -1.78
N LEU A 35 2.89 0.92 -0.90
CA LEU A 35 2.38 0.61 0.44
C LEU A 35 0.98 -0.03 0.38
N ALA A 36 0.05 0.56 -0.38
CA ALA A 36 -1.30 0.04 -0.51
C ALA A 36 -1.32 -1.38 -1.07
N ASP A 37 -0.57 -1.61 -2.14
CA ASP A 37 -0.36 -2.93 -2.76
C ASP A 37 0.17 -3.95 -1.74
N ALA A 38 1.20 -3.55 -0.98
CA ALA A 38 1.81 -4.38 0.05
C ALA A 38 0.84 -4.74 1.18
N PHE A 39 -0.01 -3.80 1.61
CA PHE A 39 -1.06 -4.08 2.59
C PHE A 39 -2.13 -5.03 2.04
N SER A 40 -2.54 -4.84 0.78
CA SER A 40 -3.57 -5.67 0.15
C SER A 40 -3.14 -7.13 -0.02
N VAL A 41 -1.88 -7.42 -0.36
CA VAL A 41 -1.38 -8.82 -0.42
C VAL A 41 -1.18 -9.46 0.95
N ARG A 42 -1.36 -8.70 2.03
CA ARG A 42 -1.29 -9.16 3.43
C ARG A 42 -2.68 -9.17 4.09
N ASP A 43 -3.73 -9.25 3.28
CA ASP A 43 -5.14 -9.35 3.69
C ASP A 43 -5.69 -8.15 4.47
N TRP A 44 -5.06 -6.97 4.35
CA TRP A 44 -5.61 -5.73 4.90
C TRP A 44 -6.57 -5.04 3.93
N SER A 45 -7.67 -4.50 4.46
CA SER A 45 -8.57 -3.62 3.71
C SER A 45 -7.95 -2.23 3.59
N VAL A 46 -7.62 -1.83 2.36
CA VAL A 46 -7.03 -0.52 2.05
C VAL A 46 -8.03 0.30 1.24
N ARG A 47 -8.21 1.57 1.64
CA ARG A 47 -9.07 2.53 0.94
C ARG A 47 -8.33 3.84 0.70
N HIS A 48 -8.50 4.41 -0.49
CA HIS A 48 -8.00 5.73 -0.86
C HIS A 48 -9.00 6.79 -0.45
N ILE A 49 -8.56 7.76 0.37
CA ILE A 49 -9.38 8.92 0.75
C ILE A 49 -9.26 9.96 -0.37
N LEU A 50 -10.38 10.26 -1.01
CA LEU A 50 -10.53 11.19 -2.11
C LEU A 50 -11.58 12.26 -1.73
N GLU A 51 -11.64 13.35 -2.48
CA GLU A 51 -12.54 14.48 -2.19
C GLU A 51 -14.02 14.07 -2.08
N GLY A 52 -14.45 13.09 -2.89
CA GLY A 52 -15.83 12.59 -2.93
C GLY A 52 -16.11 11.34 -2.09
N GLY A 53 -15.14 10.84 -1.32
CA GLY A 53 -15.32 9.63 -0.50
C GLY A 53 -14.10 8.71 -0.45
N CYS A 54 -14.34 7.45 -0.13
CA CYS A 54 -13.30 6.44 -0.01
C CYS A 54 -13.49 5.33 -1.05
N GLU A 55 -12.45 5.05 -1.83
CA GLU A 55 -12.46 3.98 -2.83
C GLU A 55 -11.55 2.82 -2.39
N GLU A 56 -12.01 1.59 -2.60
CA GLU A 56 -11.19 0.41 -2.31
C GLU A 56 -9.97 0.34 -3.22
N HIS A 57 -8.83 0.02 -2.62
CA HIS A 57 -7.61 -0.20 -3.37
C HIS A 57 -7.73 -1.48 -4.20
N ARG A 58 -7.42 -1.37 -5.49
CA ARG A 58 -7.34 -2.50 -6.40
C ARG A 58 -5.89 -2.66 -6.84
N LEU A 59 -5.39 -3.89 -6.69
CA LEU A 59 -4.06 -4.22 -7.18
C LEU A 59 -3.98 -3.92 -8.68
N PRO A 60 -2.92 -3.23 -9.14
CA PRO A 60 -2.75 -2.98 -10.56
C PRO A 60 -2.54 -4.32 -11.30
N PRO A 61 -3.05 -4.47 -12.54
CA PRO A 61 -3.04 -5.76 -13.25
C PRO A 61 -1.64 -6.36 -13.48
N PHE A 62 -0.61 -5.52 -13.48
CA PHE A 62 0.78 -5.96 -13.68
C PHE A 62 1.44 -6.44 -12.39
N ALA A 63 0.92 -6.10 -11.21
CA ALA A 63 1.52 -6.52 -9.95
C ALA A 63 1.23 -7.99 -9.65
N ARG A 64 2.26 -8.70 -9.20
CA ARG A 64 2.22 -10.14 -8.96
C ARG A 64 2.38 -10.43 -7.46
N PRO A 65 1.31 -10.85 -6.77
CA PRO A 65 1.41 -11.34 -5.40
C PRO A 65 2.29 -12.60 -5.33
N ASN A 66 3.10 -12.69 -4.28
CA ASN A 66 3.92 -13.86 -3.94
C ASN A 66 3.90 -14.05 -2.42
N GLY A 67 2.87 -14.76 -1.94
CA GLY A 67 2.55 -14.81 -0.51
C GLY A 67 2.26 -13.40 0.03
N THR A 68 2.96 -13.01 1.09
CA THR A 68 2.85 -11.68 1.71
C THR A 68 3.69 -10.59 1.02
N ARG A 69 4.35 -10.91 -0.10
CA ARG A 69 5.15 -9.98 -0.89
C ARG A 69 4.46 -9.68 -2.21
N ILE A 70 4.80 -8.54 -2.79
CA ILE A 70 4.36 -8.15 -4.13
C ILE A 70 5.58 -7.92 -5.03
N VAL A 71 5.48 -8.37 -6.27
CA VAL A 71 6.53 -8.29 -7.29
C VAL A 71 5.99 -7.52 -8.49
N TYR A 72 6.77 -6.57 -8.99
CA TYR A 72 6.40 -5.76 -10.15
C TYR A 72 7.29 -6.13 -11.35
N PRO A 73 6.73 -6.32 -12.55
CA PRO A 73 7.51 -6.50 -13.76
C PRO A 73 8.22 -5.18 -14.11
N GLY A 74 9.53 -5.22 -14.34
CA GLY A 74 10.35 -4.05 -14.64
C GLY A 74 11.48 -3.75 -13.66
N SER A 75 11.75 -4.62 -12.68
CA SER A 75 13.04 -4.64 -12.00
C SER A 75 13.79 -5.91 -12.37
N GLU A 76 14.26 -6.00 -13.62
CA GLU A 76 15.52 -6.73 -13.84
C GLU A 76 16.61 -5.98 -13.06
N PRO A 77 17.51 -6.68 -12.34
CA PRO A 77 18.64 -6.03 -11.68
C PRO A 77 19.57 -5.32 -12.67
#